data_AF-Q110V9-F1
#
_entry.id   AF-Q110V9-F1
#
_cell.length_a   1.000
_cell.length_b   1.000
_cell.length_c   1.000
_cell.angle_alpha   90.00
_cell.angle_beta   90.00
_cell.angle_gamma   90.00
#
_symmetry.space_group_name_H-M   'P 1'
#
loop_
_entity.id
_entity.type
_entity.pdbx_description
1 polymer ?
#
loop_
_entity_poly.entity_id
_entity_poly.type
_entity_poly.pdbx_seq_one_letter_code
_entity_poly.pdbx_strand_id
1 'polypeptide(L)'
;MNIIDKLNDFINQTKESKEIKRALAVKMTLSGKSYHEVKELLNVSHSFISEWKNQALFHGVESLRLQYQGRQGYLKTVEKEKTIEWLRAQDYLRLSDLKNYLQEQYDVVFESNQSYYNLFKEAGISWKKTQKKNPAKNDELVEVKRKEIEEFLAKWQPEIETGKLTVFMIDECHLLWGDILGYAWGKTDERIEIAIKNEKERQTYYGALDYKTKEFLVQEYESGNTKNTIEFIKYLQKQRPGNKLAIFWDGATYHNSQEFREYLMTINQYLSEEELLINCTRFAPNAPEQNPVEDIWLQTKNFSITFYHLCSSFKVVKWLFKFFADGQIFNFPKLFQYKILPQPT
;
A
#
# COMPACT_ATOMS: atom_id res chain seq x y z
N MET A 1 -21.82 30.66 52.34
CA MET A 1 -21.90 29.41 51.58
C MET A 1 -21.33 28.28 52.41
N ASN A 2 -22.15 27.30 52.80
CA ASN A 2 -21.72 26.17 53.62
C ASN A 2 -20.76 25.29 52.82
N ILE A 3 -19.87 24.52 53.47
CA ILE A 3 -18.95 23.60 52.79
C ILE A 3 -19.70 22.58 51.92
N ILE A 4 -20.92 22.20 52.31
CA ILE A 4 -21.80 21.33 51.54
C ILE A 4 -22.21 21.97 50.20
N ASP A 5 -22.53 23.27 50.20
CA ASP A 5 -22.87 24.00 48.97
C ASP A 5 -21.65 24.10 48.05
N LYS A 6 -20.46 24.36 48.61
CA LYS A 6 -19.20 24.38 47.86
C LYS A 6 -18.86 23.01 47.25
N LEU A 7 -19.15 21.92 47.96
CA LEU A 7 -18.98 20.56 47.43
C LEU A 7 -19.96 20.26 46.30
N ASN A 8 -21.21 20.75 46.39
CA ASN A 8 -22.19 20.61 45.31
C ASN A 8 -21.74 21.33 44.04
N ASP A 9 -21.28 22.58 44.18
CA ASP A 9 -20.76 23.34 43.05
C ASP A 9 -19.54 22.66 42.43
N PHE A 10 -18.61 22.18 43.25
CA PHE A 10 -17.43 21.45 42.79
C PHE A 10 -17.80 20.18 42.01
N ILE A 11 -18.75 19.38 42.52
CA ILE A 11 -19.25 18.15 41.85
C ILE A 11 -19.92 18.50 40.52
N ASN A 12 -20.69 19.58 40.46
CA ASN A 12 -21.39 20.00 39.24
C ASN A 12 -20.45 20.58 38.18
N GLN A 13 -19.30 21.13 38.58
CA GLN A 13 -18.34 21.76 37.68
C GLN A 13 -17.26 20.80 37.15
N THR A 14 -16.84 19.81 37.94
CA THR A 14 -15.80 18.87 37.51
C THR A 14 -16.36 17.71 36.70
N LYS A 15 -15.66 17.33 35.62
CA LYS A 15 -15.94 16.12 34.83
C LYS A 15 -15.06 14.94 35.22
N GLU A 16 -14.10 15.15 36.12
CA GLU A 16 -13.11 14.15 36.51
C GLU A 16 -13.70 13.18 37.55
N SER A 17 -13.94 11.94 37.13
CA SER A 17 -14.57 10.90 37.96
C SER A 17 -13.90 10.69 39.32
N LYS A 18 -12.56 10.83 39.39
CA LYS A 18 -11.81 10.71 40.65
C LYS A 18 -12.06 11.88 41.60
N GLU A 19 -12.18 13.10 41.07
CA GLU A 19 -12.47 14.30 41.86
C GLU A 19 -13.91 14.29 42.39
N ILE A 20 -14.87 13.88 41.54
CA ILE A 20 -16.27 13.67 41.92
C ILE A 20 -16.35 12.64 43.05
N LYS A 21 -15.65 11.51 42.93
CA LYS A 21 -15.67 10.44 43.94
C LYS A 21 -15.12 10.91 45.29
N ARG A 22 -14.07 11.73 45.30
CA ARG A 22 -13.54 12.38 46.52
C ARG A 22 -14.57 13.31 47.14
N ALA A 23 -15.14 14.21 46.34
CA ALA A 23 -16.13 15.19 46.81
C ALA A 23 -17.42 14.54 47.34
N LEU A 24 -17.89 13.46 46.70
CA LEU A 24 -19.04 12.69 47.18
C LEU A 24 -18.76 12.01 48.53
N ALA A 25 -17.59 11.41 48.71
CA ALA A 25 -17.21 10.79 49.98
C ALA A 25 -17.21 11.81 51.14
N VAL A 26 -16.68 13.02 50.89
CA VAL A 26 -16.69 14.12 51.87
C VAL A 26 -18.12 14.59 52.13
N LYS A 27 -18.91 14.86 51.08
CA LYS A 27 -20.29 15.34 51.19
C LYS A 27 -21.15 14.38 52.00
N MET A 28 -21.10 13.08 51.70
CA MET A 28 -21.90 12.07 52.39
C MET A 28 -21.53 12.00 53.88
N THR A 29 -20.23 12.05 54.19
CA THR A 29 -19.74 12.01 55.58
C THR A 29 -20.15 13.26 56.37
N LEU A 30 -20.04 14.46 55.77
CA LEU A 30 -20.47 15.71 56.41
C LEU A 30 -22.00 15.84 56.51
N SER A 31 -22.74 15.10 55.69
CA SER A 31 -24.21 14.99 55.75
C SER A 31 -24.69 13.93 56.74
N GLY A 32 -23.80 13.37 57.57
CA GLY A 32 -24.15 12.47 58.66
C GLY A 32 -24.16 10.98 58.30
N LYS A 33 -23.71 10.58 57.10
CA LYS A 33 -23.54 9.16 56.77
C LYS A 33 -22.34 8.58 57.51
N SER A 34 -22.48 7.34 57.99
CA SER A 34 -21.40 6.62 58.62
C SER A 34 -20.30 6.28 57.61
N TYR A 35 -19.05 6.15 58.07
CA TYR A 35 -17.94 5.75 57.21
C TYR A 35 -18.19 4.39 56.55
N HIS A 36 -18.90 3.48 57.24
CA HIS A 36 -19.28 2.18 56.70
C HIS A 36 -20.24 2.33 55.50
N GLU A 37 -21.30 3.14 55.61
CA GLU A 37 -22.22 3.37 54.50
C GLU A 37 -21.52 4.01 53.29
N VAL A 38 -20.65 4.99 53.51
CA VAL A 38 -19.91 5.66 52.43
C VAL A 38 -18.93 4.69 51.75
N LYS A 39 -18.29 3.82 52.53
CA LYS A 39 -17.38 2.77 52.06
C LYS A 39 -18.10 1.82 51.10
N GLU A 40 -19.27 1.31 51.48
CA GLU A 40 -20.06 0.38 50.67
C GLU A 40 -20.65 1.06 49.42
N LEU A 41 -21.20 2.27 49.56
CA LEU A 41 -21.85 2.97 48.45
C LEU A 41 -20.87 3.45 47.37
N LEU A 42 -19.68 3.90 47.76
CA LEU A 42 -18.68 4.40 46.82
C LEU A 42 -17.59 3.37 46.49
N ASN A 43 -17.58 2.21 47.15
CA ASN A 43 -16.52 1.20 47.05
C ASN A 43 -15.13 1.84 47.22
N VAL A 44 -14.88 2.41 48.40
CA VAL A 44 -13.63 3.10 48.80
C VAL A 44 -13.14 2.60 50.15
N SER A 45 -11.92 2.92 50.57
CA SER A 45 -11.42 2.56 51.90
C SER A 45 -11.80 3.58 52.97
N HIS A 46 -11.74 3.16 54.24
CA HIS A 46 -11.91 4.06 55.39
C HIS A 46 -10.84 5.18 55.41
N SER A 47 -9.59 4.84 55.05
CA SER A 47 -8.50 5.80 54.94
C SER A 47 -8.78 6.85 53.88
N PHE A 48 -9.31 6.46 52.72
CA PHE A 48 -9.69 7.37 51.65
C PHE A 48 -10.73 8.40 52.13
N ILE A 49 -11.78 7.95 52.82
CA ILE A 49 -12.83 8.86 53.34
C ILE A 49 -12.23 9.83 54.36
N SER A 50 -11.40 9.33 55.28
CA SER A 50 -10.77 10.16 56.32
C SER A 50 -9.82 11.20 55.72
N GLU A 51 -8.98 10.80 54.78
CA GLU A 51 -8.01 11.66 54.10
C GLU A 51 -8.70 12.81 53.39
N TRP A 52 -9.67 12.51 52.51
CA TRP A 52 -10.33 13.55 51.72
C TRP A 52 -11.25 14.43 52.55
N LYS A 53 -11.87 13.90 53.62
CA LYS A 53 -12.62 14.71 54.58
C LYS A 53 -11.70 15.73 55.26
N ASN A 54 -10.54 15.29 55.74
CA ASN A 54 -9.59 16.18 56.38
C ASN A 54 -9.03 17.20 55.38
N GLN A 55 -8.69 16.78 54.16
CA GLN A 55 -8.26 17.68 53.09
C GLN A 55 -9.30 18.79 52.81
N ALA A 56 -10.57 18.43 52.64
CA ALA A 56 -11.63 19.41 52.39
C ALA A 56 -11.88 20.35 53.59
N LEU A 57 -11.79 19.85 54.83
CA LEU A 57 -12.03 20.65 56.04
C LEU A 57 -10.87 21.61 56.35
N PHE A 58 -9.62 21.17 56.19
CA PHE A 58 -8.44 21.95 56.56
C PHE A 58 -7.87 22.77 55.40
N HIS A 59 -8.03 22.32 54.15
CA HIS A 59 -7.45 22.95 52.96
C HIS A 59 -8.49 23.42 51.93
N GLY A 60 -9.79 23.27 52.24
CA GLY A 60 -10.89 23.71 51.39
C GLY A 60 -11.21 22.75 50.24
N VAL A 61 -12.34 22.98 49.56
CA VAL A 61 -12.88 22.06 48.54
C VAL A 61 -11.98 21.94 47.30
N GLU A 62 -11.23 22.99 46.95
CA GLU A 62 -10.30 22.96 45.81
C GLU A 62 -9.13 21.96 46.02
N SER A 63 -8.82 21.58 47.27
CA SER A 63 -7.82 20.55 47.57
C SER A 63 -8.19 19.16 47.03
N LEU A 64 -9.46 18.93 46.67
CA LEU A 64 -9.94 17.66 46.14
C LEU A 64 -9.51 17.40 44.68
N ARG A 65 -8.98 18.42 43.99
CA ARG A 65 -8.49 18.31 42.61
C ARG A 65 -7.29 17.37 42.50
N LEU A 66 -7.12 16.77 41.33
CA LEU A 66 -5.95 15.97 41.02
C LEU A 66 -4.70 16.86 40.93
N GLN A 67 -3.75 16.66 41.85
CA GLN A 67 -2.49 17.41 41.89
C GLN A 67 -1.38 16.78 41.05
N TYR A 68 -1.64 15.66 40.36
CA TYR A 68 -0.63 14.94 39.59
C TYR A 68 -0.33 15.65 38.27
N GLN A 69 0.82 16.32 38.18
CA GLN A 69 1.25 17.07 36.98
C GLN A 69 2.11 16.25 36.00
N GLY A 70 2.08 14.91 36.09
CA GLY A 70 2.95 14.06 35.27
C GLY A 70 4.43 14.25 35.59
N ARG A 71 5.30 13.53 34.86
CA ARG A 71 6.75 13.78 34.89
C ARG A 71 7.06 14.96 33.96
N GLN A 72 8.03 15.80 34.34
CA GLN A 72 8.59 16.78 33.40
C GLN A 72 9.14 16.03 32.18
N GLY A 73 8.68 16.41 30.99
CA GLY A 73 9.20 15.86 29.73
C GLY A 73 10.65 16.28 29.52
N TYR A 74 11.45 15.43 28.88
CA TYR A 74 12.86 15.72 28.58
C TYR A 74 13.05 16.94 27.66
N LEU A 75 12.02 17.32 26.89
CA LEU A 75 12.00 18.54 26.07
C LEU A 75 11.05 19.56 26.68
N LYS A 76 11.51 20.80 26.82
CA LYS A 76 10.66 21.96 27.12
C LYS A 76 9.76 22.24 25.91
N THR A 77 8.64 22.92 26.15
CA THR A 77 7.66 23.27 25.10
C THR A 77 8.31 23.98 23.91
N VAL A 78 9.22 24.93 24.16
CA VAL A 78 9.93 25.68 23.11
C VAL A 78 10.90 24.81 22.32
N GLU A 79 11.59 23.87 22.98
CA GLU A 79 12.53 22.94 22.33
C GLU A 79 11.76 21.95 21.45
N LYS A 80 10.59 21.52 21.92
CA LYS A 80 9.66 20.68 21.17
C LYS A 80 9.16 21.39 19.92
N GLU A 81 8.67 22.62 20.03
CA GLU A 81 8.20 23.41 18.88
C GLU A 81 9.30 23.57 17.82
N LYS A 82 10.52 23.95 18.22
CA LYS A 82 11.67 24.04 17.32
C LYS A 82 12.02 22.71 16.66
N THR A 83 11.93 21.62 17.40
CA THR A 83 12.13 20.28 16.85
C THR A 83 11.09 19.96 15.78
N ILE A 84 9.82 20.31 16.00
CA ILE A 84 8.75 20.10 15.03
C ILE A 84 8.96 20.93 13.77
N GLU A 85 9.38 22.20 13.90
CA GLU A 85 9.72 23.04 12.75
C GLU A 85 10.90 22.47 11.96
N TRP A 86 11.97 22.07 12.63
CA TRP A 86 13.12 21.44 11.99
C TRP A 86 12.74 20.16 11.24
N LEU A 87 11.90 19.31 11.86
CA LEU A 87 11.38 18.08 11.26
C LEU A 87 10.62 18.38 9.95
N ARG A 88 9.76 19.40 9.95
CA ARG A 88 8.95 19.78 8.78
C ARG A 88 9.76 20.37 7.63
N ALA A 89 10.94 20.91 7.92
CA ALA A 89 11.83 21.49 6.92
C ALA A 89 12.64 20.45 6.12
N GLN A 90 12.60 19.17 6.51
CA GLN A 90 13.38 18.12 5.84
C GLN A 90 12.55 17.36 4.80
N ASP A 91 13.14 17.12 3.63
CA ASP A 91 12.53 16.30 2.57
C ASP A 91 12.60 14.79 2.88
N TYR A 92 13.64 14.36 3.60
CA TYR A 92 13.87 12.97 3.98
C TYR A 92 14.51 12.89 5.36
N LEU A 93 14.02 11.98 6.19
CA LEU A 93 14.46 11.78 7.57
C LEU A 93 14.55 10.29 7.90
N ARG A 94 15.67 9.90 8.53
CA ARG A 94 15.79 8.66 9.29
C ARG A 94 15.56 8.94 10.76
N LEU A 95 15.18 7.90 11.51
CA LEU A 95 15.09 8.00 12.97
C LEU A 95 16.41 8.46 13.60
N SER A 96 17.55 8.03 13.05
CA SER A 96 18.88 8.46 13.51
C SER A 96 19.09 9.97 13.40
N ASP A 97 18.52 10.60 12.37
CA ASP A 97 18.72 12.03 12.13
C ASP A 97 18.00 12.85 13.23
N LEU A 98 16.80 12.43 13.64
CA LEU A 98 16.10 13.01 14.79
C LEU A 98 16.82 12.72 16.13
N LYS A 99 17.38 11.51 16.30
CA LYS A 99 18.15 11.17 17.51
C LYS A 99 19.38 12.08 17.65
N ASN A 100 20.14 12.25 16.58
CA ASN A 100 21.33 13.10 16.56
C ASN A 100 20.95 14.56 16.77
N TYR A 101 19.91 15.06 16.11
CA TYR A 101 19.45 16.44 16.29
C TYR A 101 19.09 16.75 17.75
N LEU A 102 18.32 15.88 18.41
CA LEU A 102 17.94 16.07 19.81
C LEU A 102 19.13 15.98 20.77
N GLN A 103 20.09 15.11 20.48
CA GLN A 103 21.31 15.00 21.26
C GLN A 103 22.21 16.23 21.08
N GLU A 104 22.42 16.71 19.85
CA GLU A 104 23.29 17.86 19.57
C GLU A 104 22.72 19.19 20.05
N GLN A 105 21.40 19.39 19.88
CA GLN A 105 20.78 20.68 20.19
C GLN A 105 20.33 20.81 21.65
N TYR A 106 19.95 19.70 22.28
CA TYR A 106 19.31 19.73 23.60
C TYR A 106 19.91 18.72 24.59
N ASP A 107 20.91 17.93 24.19
CA ASP A 107 21.47 16.82 24.99
C ASP A 107 20.39 15.81 25.46
N VAL A 108 19.37 15.60 24.62
CA VAL A 108 18.23 14.73 24.91
C VAL A 108 18.36 13.40 24.18
N VAL A 109 18.38 12.32 24.96
CA VAL A 109 18.26 10.94 24.48
C VAL A 109 17.10 10.25 25.17
N PHE A 110 16.06 9.88 24.42
CA PHE A 110 14.94 9.12 24.99
C PHE A 110 15.28 7.63 25.08
N GLU A 111 14.84 6.99 26.15
CA GLU A 111 14.98 5.53 26.34
C GLU A 111 14.16 4.73 25.32
N SER A 112 13.00 5.25 24.90
CA SER A 112 12.08 4.57 23.98
C SER A 112 12.00 5.24 22.62
N ASN A 113 12.06 4.43 21.55
CA ASN A 113 11.78 4.87 20.18
C ASN A 113 10.38 5.50 20.03
N GLN A 114 9.44 5.14 20.92
CA GLN A 114 8.07 5.68 20.88
C GLN A 114 8.04 7.21 21.06
N SER A 115 8.92 7.77 21.89
CA SER A 115 8.99 9.23 22.10
C SER A 115 9.37 9.97 20.82
N TYR A 116 10.29 9.40 20.03
CA TYR A 116 10.67 9.93 18.72
C TYR A 116 9.53 9.80 17.70
N TYR A 117 8.82 8.66 17.68
CA TYR A 117 7.66 8.48 16.81
C TYR A 117 6.52 9.46 17.11
N ASN A 118 6.34 9.83 18.38
CA ASN A 118 5.37 10.85 18.75
C ASN A 118 5.75 12.23 18.16
N LEU A 119 7.03 12.60 18.18
CA LEU A 119 7.51 13.84 17.55
C LEU A 119 7.29 13.83 16.03
N PHE A 120 7.60 12.72 15.35
CA PHE A 120 7.27 12.57 13.92
C PHE A 120 5.77 12.74 13.66
N LYS A 121 4.92 12.09 14.46
CA LYS A 121 3.46 12.17 14.34
C LYS A 121 2.96 13.62 14.53
N GLU A 122 3.46 14.33 15.54
CA GLU A 122 3.12 15.74 15.78
C GLU A 122 3.63 16.67 14.65
N ALA A 123 4.76 16.32 14.02
CA ALA A 123 5.26 17.02 12.85
C ALA A 123 4.43 16.75 11.57
N GLY A 124 3.49 15.80 11.60
CA GLY A 124 2.73 15.37 10.43
C GLY A 124 3.51 14.41 9.52
N ILE A 125 4.59 13.82 10.04
CA ILE A 125 5.48 12.92 9.31
C ILE A 125 5.08 11.48 9.62
N SER A 126 4.97 10.67 8.58
CA SER A 126 4.64 9.24 8.67
C SER A 126 5.74 8.40 8.05
N TRP A 127 5.89 7.17 8.55
CA TRP A 127 6.81 6.20 7.97
C TRP A 127 6.31 5.78 6.59
N LYS A 128 7.11 6.06 5.55
CA LYS A 128 6.80 5.72 4.16
C LYS A 128 7.86 4.79 3.59
N LYS A 129 7.43 3.81 2.80
CA LYS A 129 8.33 3.03 1.96
C LYS A 129 8.80 3.93 0.81
N THR A 130 10.11 4.02 0.59
CA THR A 130 10.65 4.72 -0.57
C THR A 130 10.20 4.04 -1.86
N GLN A 131 9.92 4.85 -2.88
CA GLN A 131 9.46 4.36 -4.19
C GLN A 131 10.57 4.52 -5.22
N LYS A 132 10.65 3.58 -6.15
CA LYS A 132 11.55 3.68 -7.30
C LYS A 132 11.04 4.80 -8.21
N LYS A 133 11.91 5.73 -8.60
CA LYS A 133 11.67 6.70 -9.66
C LYS A 133 12.75 6.49 -10.73
N ASN A 134 12.35 6.19 -11.97
CA ASN A 134 13.31 6.12 -13.07
C ASN A 134 13.63 7.56 -13.53
N PRO A 135 14.88 8.04 -13.42
CA PRO A 135 15.24 9.40 -13.84
C PRO A 135 15.03 9.65 -15.34
N ALA A 136 15.02 8.60 -16.16
CA ALA A 136 14.78 8.68 -17.60
C ALA A 136 13.28 8.68 -17.98
N LYS A 137 12.37 8.64 -16.99
CA LYS A 137 10.94 8.76 -17.24
C LYS A 137 10.60 10.22 -17.55
N ASN A 138 9.84 10.44 -18.61
CA ASN A 138 9.32 11.75 -18.98
C ASN A 138 7.78 11.74 -18.87
N ASP A 139 7.26 12.37 -17.82
CA ASP A 139 5.82 12.39 -17.52
C ASP A 139 4.99 13.10 -18.61
N GLU A 140 5.55 14.09 -19.31
CA GLU A 140 4.86 14.74 -20.44
C GLU A 140 4.67 13.77 -21.61
N LEU A 141 5.69 12.98 -21.94
CA LEU A 141 5.59 11.95 -22.97
C LEU A 141 4.63 10.83 -22.57
N VAL A 142 4.54 10.50 -21.28
CA VAL A 142 3.55 9.54 -20.76
C VAL A 142 2.13 10.04 -21.02
N GLU A 143 1.84 11.30 -20.72
CA GLU A 143 0.51 11.86 -20.97
C GLU A 143 0.18 11.98 -22.47
N VAL A 144 1.15 12.36 -23.31
CA VAL A 144 0.97 12.37 -24.77
C VAL A 144 0.64 10.97 -25.28
N LYS A 145 1.40 9.95 -24.88
CA LYS A 145 1.16 8.56 -25.29
C LYS A 145 -0.15 8.02 -24.75
N ARG A 146 -0.58 8.43 -23.55
CA ARG A 146 -1.89 8.04 -23.02
C ARG A 146 -3.01 8.54 -23.94
N LYS A 147 -2.97 9.81 -24.34
CA LYS A 147 -3.97 10.39 -25.25
C LYS A 147 -3.98 9.70 -26.61
N GLU A 148 -2.82 9.41 -27.17
CA GLU A 148 -2.70 8.66 -28.43
C GLU A 148 -3.35 7.27 -28.35
N ILE A 149 -3.15 6.55 -27.22
CA ILE A 149 -3.81 5.26 -26.98
C ILE A 149 -5.33 5.44 -26.85
N GLU A 150 -5.80 6.44 -26.10
CA GLU A 150 -7.23 6.76 -25.98
C GLU A 150 -7.87 7.06 -27.35
N GLU A 151 -7.19 7.81 -28.21
CA GLU A 151 -7.64 8.14 -29.56
C GLU A 151 -7.72 6.91 -30.47
N PHE A 152 -6.71 6.03 -30.45
CA PHE A 152 -6.75 4.77 -31.20
C PHE A 152 -7.89 3.87 -30.75
N LEU A 153 -8.05 3.69 -29.44
CA LEU A 153 -9.12 2.86 -28.90
C LEU A 153 -10.50 3.44 -29.25
N ALA A 154 -10.67 4.76 -29.22
CA ALA A 154 -11.92 5.42 -29.57
C ALA A 154 -12.24 5.26 -31.05
N LYS A 155 -11.23 5.42 -31.93
CA LYS A 155 -11.34 5.16 -33.37
C LYS A 155 -11.78 3.72 -33.65
N TRP A 156 -11.22 2.76 -32.93
CA TRP A 156 -11.46 1.33 -33.14
C TRP A 156 -12.65 0.76 -32.38
N GLN A 157 -13.33 1.55 -31.54
CA GLN A 157 -14.41 1.07 -30.68
C GLN A 157 -15.48 0.24 -31.42
N PRO A 158 -15.97 0.64 -32.62
CA PRO A 158 -16.96 -0.16 -33.35
C PRO A 158 -16.43 -1.53 -33.80
N GLU A 159 -15.17 -1.62 -34.22
CA GLU A 159 -14.54 -2.90 -34.62
C GLU A 159 -14.26 -3.80 -33.41
N ILE A 160 -13.92 -3.20 -32.27
CA ILE A 160 -13.76 -3.91 -30.99
C ILE A 160 -15.11 -4.49 -30.54
N GLU A 161 -16.19 -3.70 -30.58
CA GLU A 161 -17.53 -4.12 -30.17
C GLU A 161 -18.07 -5.25 -31.05
N THR A 162 -17.91 -5.14 -32.37
CA THR A 162 -18.31 -6.17 -33.35
C THR A 162 -17.40 -7.40 -33.35
N GLY A 163 -16.25 -7.35 -32.68
CA GLY A 163 -15.30 -8.45 -32.59
C GLY A 163 -14.42 -8.64 -33.83
N LYS A 164 -14.38 -7.65 -34.73
CA LYS A 164 -13.48 -7.64 -35.91
C LYS A 164 -12.04 -7.30 -35.54
N LEU A 165 -11.85 -6.51 -34.49
CA LEU A 165 -10.54 -6.14 -33.94
C LEU A 165 -10.43 -6.62 -32.50
N THR A 166 -9.34 -7.33 -32.20
CA THR A 166 -8.94 -7.62 -30.81
C THR A 166 -7.78 -6.72 -30.43
N VAL A 167 -7.94 -6.02 -29.30
CA VAL A 167 -6.87 -5.22 -28.70
C VAL A 167 -6.16 -6.07 -27.65
N PHE A 168 -4.86 -6.26 -27.83
CA PHE A 168 -3.99 -6.92 -26.87
C PHE A 168 -3.02 -5.93 -26.24
N MET A 169 -2.95 -5.91 -24.92
CA MET A 169 -1.83 -5.32 -24.18
C MET A 169 -0.88 -6.44 -23.82
N ILE A 170 0.39 -6.33 -24.21
CA ILE A 170 1.39 -7.40 -24.12
C ILE A 170 2.53 -6.96 -23.22
N ASP A 171 3.04 -7.90 -22.43
CA ASP A 171 4.27 -7.75 -21.67
C ASP A 171 4.96 -9.10 -21.45
N GLU A 172 6.26 -9.08 -21.20
CA GLU A 172 7.03 -10.26 -20.82
C GLU A 172 7.44 -10.23 -19.35
N CYS A 173 7.35 -11.39 -18.70
CA CYS A 173 7.79 -11.55 -17.31
C CYS A 173 8.80 -12.69 -17.17
N HIS A 174 9.75 -12.51 -16.26
CA HIS A 174 10.59 -13.59 -15.76
C HIS A 174 10.11 -14.03 -14.37
N LEU A 175 9.79 -15.31 -14.25
CA LEU A 175 9.56 -15.98 -12.98
C LEU A 175 10.85 -16.66 -12.55
N LEU A 176 11.41 -16.26 -11.41
CA LEU A 176 12.53 -16.97 -10.78
C LEU A 176 12.02 -17.93 -9.71
N TRP A 177 12.70 -19.04 -9.47
CA TRP A 177 12.33 -19.92 -8.34
C TRP A 177 12.44 -19.18 -7.00
N GLY A 178 13.41 -18.27 -6.86
CA GLY A 178 13.52 -17.41 -5.68
C GLY A 178 12.32 -16.46 -5.46
N ASP A 179 11.50 -16.19 -6.49
CA ASP A 179 10.35 -15.27 -6.38
C ASP A 179 9.24 -15.79 -5.44
N ILE A 180 9.26 -17.07 -5.04
CA ILE A 180 8.29 -17.63 -4.08
C ILE A 180 8.59 -17.23 -2.63
N LEU A 181 9.77 -16.67 -2.36
CA LEU A 181 10.15 -16.22 -1.02
C LEU A 181 9.34 -14.98 -0.64
N GLY A 182 8.66 -15.04 0.50
CA GLY A 182 7.86 -13.95 1.02
C GLY A 182 7.81 -13.94 2.54
N TYR A 183 7.01 -13.03 3.09
CA TYR A 183 6.80 -12.93 4.53
C TYR A 183 5.81 -14.01 4.99
N ALA A 184 6.16 -14.72 6.05
CA ALA A 184 5.31 -15.69 6.71
C ALA A 184 5.38 -15.49 8.24
N TRP A 185 4.28 -15.81 8.93
CA TRP A 185 4.24 -15.80 10.39
C TRP A 185 4.88 -17.08 10.93
N GLY A 186 5.84 -16.94 11.85
CA GLY A 186 6.53 -18.05 12.51
C GLY A 186 6.85 -17.70 13.96
N LYS A 187 7.41 -18.66 14.69
CA LYS A 187 7.89 -18.39 16.05
C LYS A 187 9.06 -17.41 16.03
N THR A 188 9.22 -16.66 17.12
CA THR A 188 10.22 -15.58 17.22
C THR A 188 11.66 -16.08 17.32
N ASP A 189 11.83 -17.34 17.72
CA ASP A 189 13.11 -18.02 17.95
C ASP A 189 13.49 -19.02 16.84
N GLU A 190 12.65 -19.19 15.82
CA GLU A 190 12.86 -20.15 14.72
C GLU A 190 12.87 -19.44 13.36
N ARG A 191 13.81 -19.84 12.49
CA ARG A 191 13.84 -19.36 11.10
C ARG A 191 12.89 -20.19 10.24
N ILE A 192 12.07 -19.52 9.43
CA ILE A 192 11.29 -20.18 8.38
C ILE A 192 12.19 -20.38 7.16
N GLU A 193 12.28 -21.62 6.68
CA GLU A 193 13.07 -21.99 5.52
C GLU A 193 12.19 -22.67 4.46
N ILE A 194 12.39 -22.30 3.19
CA ILE A 194 11.72 -22.90 2.04
C ILE A 194 12.81 -23.58 1.20
N ALA A 195 12.64 -24.87 0.92
CA ALA A 195 13.61 -25.65 0.15
C ALA A 195 13.62 -25.21 -1.32
N ILE A 196 14.68 -24.53 -1.74
CA ILE A 196 14.90 -24.07 -3.12
C ILE A 196 16.25 -24.62 -3.58
N LYS A 197 16.26 -25.38 -4.69
CA LYS A 197 17.51 -25.97 -5.21
C LYS A 197 18.35 -24.95 -5.97
N ASN A 198 17.72 -24.06 -6.73
CA ASN A 198 18.40 -22.98 -7.45
C ASN A 198 17.51 -21.75 -7.56
N GLU A 199 17.79 -20.72 -6.77
CA GLU A 199 17.04 -19.46 -6.77
C GLU A 199 17.05 -18.73 -8.12
N LYS A 200 18.08 -18.97 -8.94
CA LYS A 200 18.29 -18.29 -10.24
C LYS A 200 17.66 -19.04 -11.41
N GLU A 201 17.14 -20.25 -11.18
CA GLU A 201 16.38 -20.96 -12.20
C GLU A 201 15.17 -20.12 -12.58
N ARG A 202 14.99 -19.88 -13.89
CA ARG A 202 14.03 -18.91 -14.41
C ARG A 202 13.21 -19.47 -15.56
N GLN A 203 12.01 -18.93 -15.72
CA GLN A 203 11.14 -19.14 -16.86
C GLN A 203 10.71 -17.78 -17.42
N THR A 204 10.75 -17.63 -18.74
CA THR A 204 10.19 -16.44 -19.41
C THR A 204 8.76 -16.74 -19.85
N TYR A 205 7.87 -15.80 -19.57
CA TYR A 205 6.48 -15.84 -19.99
C TYR A 205 6.16 -14.61 -20.83
N TYR A 206 5.42 -14.82 -21.91
CA TYR A 206 4.76 -13.77 -22.66
C TYR A 206 3.29 -13.78 -22.28
N GLY A 207 2.75 -12.62 -21.96
CA GLY A 207 1.36 -12.46 -21.54
C GLY A 207 0.66 -11.43 -22.39
N ALA A 208 -0.57 -11.73 -22.79
CA ALA A 208 -1.42 -10.85 -23.57
C ALA A 208 -2.78 -10.72 -22.89
N LEU A 209 -3.11 -9.49 -22.49
CA LEU A 209 -4.43 -9.13 -22.00
C LEU A 209 -5.30 -8.73 -23.19
N ASP A 210 -6.36 -9.49 -23.45
CA ASP A 210 -7.44 -9.07 -24.34
C ASP A 210 -8.21 -7.94 -23.64
N TYR A 211 -8.07 -6.72 -24.14
CA TYR A 211 -8.56 -5.54 -23.43
C TYR A 211 -10.08 -5.53 -23.28
N LYS A 212 -10.82 -6.13 -24.23
CA LYS A 212 -12.30 -6.16 -24.18
C LYS A 212 -12.80 -7.25 -23.24
N THR A 213 -12.34 -8.48 -23.45
CA THR A 213 -12.83 -9.65 -22.67
C THR A 213 -12.19 -9.73 -21.30
N LYS A 214 -11.06 -9.06 -21.12
CA LYS A 214 -10.18 -9.10 -19.94
C LYS A 214 -9.55 -10.47 -19.70
N GLU A 215 -9.63 -11.36 -20.68
CA GLU A 215 -8.93 -12.65 -20.68
C GLU A 215 -7.43 -12.42 -20.82
N PHE A 216 -6.66 -13.16 -20.04
CA PHE A 216 -5.21 -13.12 -20.10
C PHE A 216 -4.65 -14.42 -20.67
N LEU A 217 -3.90 -14.33 -21.76
CA LEU A 217 -3.33 -15.46 -22.48
C LEU A 217 -1.82 -15.51 -22.23
N VAL A 218 -1.30 -16.68 -21.87
CA VAL A 218 0.11 -16.83 -21.47
C VAL A 218 0.80 -17.96 -22.23
N GLN A 219 1.98 -17.69 -22.77
CA GLN A 219 2.88 -18.70 -23.33
C GLN A 219 4.25 -18.68 -22.65
N GLU A 220 4.86 -19.85 -22.53
CA GLU A 220 6.18 -20.01 -21.94
C GLU A 220 7.26 -20.14 -23.02
N TYR A 221 8.36 -19.43 -22.85
CA TYR A 221 9.49 -19.44 -23.78
C TYR A 221 10.82 -19.46 -23.03
N GLU A 222 11.89 -19.88 -23.71
CA GLU A 222 13.23 -19.94 -23.11
C GLU A 222 13.80 -18.54 -22.77
N SER A 223 13.44 -17.52 -23.57
CA SER A 223 13.93 -16.14 -23.40
C SER A 223 13.05 -15.13 -24.14
N GLY A 224 13.18 -13.85 -23.80
CA GLY A 224 12.62 -12.75 -24.59
C GLY A 224 13.51 -12.44 -25.79
N ASN A 225 13.02 -12.69 -27.00
CA ASN A 225 13.74 -12.43 -28.25
C ASN A 225 12.77 -12.35 -29.44
N THR A 226 13.27 -11.89 -30.60
CA THR A 226 12.46 -11.70 -31.81
C THR A 226 11.70 -12.97 -32.23
N LYS A 227 12.38 -14.11 -32.25
CA LYS A 227 11.79 -15.39 -32.69
C LYS A 227 10.59 -15.75 -31.81
N ASN A 228 10.76 -15.67 -30.49
CA ASN A 228 9.70 -16.00 -29.53
C ASN A 228 8.57 -14.96 -29.57
N THR A 229 8.89 -13.68 -29.77
CA THR A 229 7.89 -12.64 -30.01
C THR A 229 7.05 -12.96 -31.26
N ILE A 230 7.65 -13.32 -32.40
CA ILE A 230 6.92 -13.69 -33.62
C ILE A 230 6.02 -14.91 -33.35
N GLU A 231 6.54 -15.95 -32.69
CA GLU A 231 5.75 -17.14 -32.36
C GLU A 231 4.59 -16.82 -31.40
N PHE A 232 4.78 -15.88 -30.47
CA PHE A 232 3.70 -15.43 -29.59
C PHE A 232 2.62 -14.67 -30.36
N ILE A 233 3.00 -13.78 -31.28
CA ILE A 233 2.02 -13.09 -32.13
C ILE A 233 1.24 -14.08 -33.00
N LYS A 234 1.91 -15.07 -33.60
CA LYS A 234 1.24 -16.16 -34.34
C LYS A 234 0.27 -16.95 -33.44
N TYR A 235 0.65 -17.18 -32.19
CA TYR A 235 -0.25 -17.80 -31.22
C TYR A 235 -1.50 -16.96 -30.98
N LEU A 236 -1.36 -15.64 -30.77
CA LEU A 236 -2.52 -14.74 -30.58
C LEU A 236 -3.44 -14.72 -31.80
N GLN A 237 -2.90 -14.71 -33.01
CA GLN A 237 -3.70 -14.83 -34.24
C GLN A 237 -4.51 -16.14 -34.29
N LYS A 238 -3.94 -17.25 -33.82
CA LYS A 238 -4.65 -18.53 -33.72
C LYS A 238 -5.75 -18.51 -32.65
N GLN A 239 -5.57 -17.75 -31.56
CA GLN A 239 -6.57 -17.60 -30.50
C GLN A 239 -7.74 -16.68 -30.89
N ARG A 240 -7.55 -15.81 -31.89
CA ARG A 240 -8.55 -14.88 -32.42
C ARG A 240 -8.62 -14.98 -33.95
N PRO A 241 -9.02 -16.15 -34.49
CA PRO A 241 -8.99 -16.39 -35.93
C PRO A 241 -9.94 -15.43 -36.66
N GLY A 242 -9.44 -14.76 -37.70
CA GLY A 242 -10.21 -13.82 -38.52
C GLY A 242 -10.28 -12.40 -37.95
N ASN A 243 -9.78 -12.15 -36.75
CA ASN A 243 -9.71 -10.82 -36.17
C ASN A 243 -8.44 -10.10 -36.62
N LYS A 244 -8.54 -8.78 -36.85
CA LYS A 244 -7.38 -7.90 -36.82
C LYS A 244 -6.86 -7.82 -35.38
N LEU A 245 -5.56 -7.62 -35.21
CA LEU A 245 -4.92 -7.46 -33.91
C LEU A 245 -4.34 -6.05 -33.77
N ALA A 246 -4.73 -5.34 -32.71
CA ALA A 246 -4.06 -4.13 -32.27
C ALA A 246 -3.25 -4.44 -31.01
N ILE A 247 -1.93 -4.31 -31.09
CA ILE A 247 -0.99 -4.68 -30.03
C ILE A 247 -0.43 -3.41 -29.39
N PHE A 248 -0.54 -3.32 -28.08
CA PHE A 248 0.14 -2.32 -27.25
C PHE A 248 1.20 -3.01 -26.39
N TRP A 249 2.43 -2.52 -26.44
CA TRP A 249 3.57 -3.10 -25.72
C TRP A 249 4.69 -2.09 -25.49
N ASP A 250 5.72 -2.51 -24.79
CA ASP A 250 6.87 -1.65 -24.48
C ASP A 250 7.78 -1.41 -25.72
N GLY A 251 8.90 -0.73 -25.48
CA GLY A 251 9.91 -0.43 -26.50
C GLY A 251 11.04 -1.45 -26.62
N ALA A 252 10.86 -2.71 -26.22
CA ALA A 252 11.93 -3.70 -26.27
C ALA A 252 12.55 -3.82 -27.67
N THR A 253 13.86 -4.05 -27.74
CA THR A 253 14.60 -4.04 -29.03
C THR A 253 14.08 -5.10 -30.00
N TYR A 254 13.65 -6.26 -29.49
CA TYR A 254 13.07 -7.34 -30.29
C TYR A 254 11.66 -7.03 -30.82
N HIS A 255 10.93 -6.06 -30.25
CA HIS A 255 9.64 -5.55 -30.79
C HIS A 255 9.80 -4.71 -32.06
N ASN A 256 11.03 -4.36 -32.43
CA ASN A 256 11.32 -3.55 -33.62
C ASN A 256 12.56 -4.04 -34.38
N SER A 257 12.91 -5.30 -34.21
CA SER A 257 14.01 -5.90 -34.96
C SER A 257 13.71 -5.88 -36.47
N GLN A 258 14.75 -6.04 -37.28
CA GLN A 258 14.58 -6.15 -38.73
C GLN A 258 13.67 -7.34 -39.10
N GLU A 259 13.95 -8.51 -38.53
CA GLU A 259 13.17 -9.74 -38.74
C GLU A 259 11.70 -9.57 -38.32
N PHE A 260 11.41 -8.88 -37.21
CA PHE A 260 10.02 -8.59 -36.81
C PHE A 260 9.31 -7.66 -37.80
N ARG A 261 10.00 -6.63 -38.31
CA ARG A 261 9.44 -5.72 -39.31
C ARG A 261 9.17 -6.43 -40.64
N GLU A 262 10.06 -7.32 -41.07
CA GLU A 262 9.87 -8.16 -42.26
C GLU A 262 8.68 -9.12 -42.10
N TYR A 263 8.49 -9.69 -40.91
CA TYR A 263 7.31 -10.48 -40.57
C TYR A 263 6.02 -9.64 -40.68
N LEU A 264 5.99 -8.44 -40.09
CA LEU A 264 4.83 -7.54 -40.20
C LEU A 264 4.54 -7.11 -41.65
N MET A 265 5.58 -6.82 -42.45
CA MET A 265 5.43 -6.49 -43.87
C MET A 265 4.83 -7.65 -44.66
N THR A 266 5.20 -8.89 -44.33
CA THR A 266 4.66 -10.09 -44.98
C THR A 266 3.19 -10.29 -44.66
N ILE A 267 2.77 -10.03 -43.41
CA ILE A 267 1.37 -10.18 -42.99
C ILE A 267 0.48 -9.07 -43.55
N ASN A 268 0.97 -7.84 -43.51
CA ASN A 268 0.20 -6.66 -43.89
C ASN A 268 0.36 -6.29 -45.37
N GLN A 269 0.94 -7.17 -46.18
CA GLN A 269 1.37 -6.86 -47.54
C GLN A 269 0.18 -6.35 -48.39
N TYR A 270 0.35 -5.17 -48.99
CA TYR A 270 -0.66 -4.49 -49.83
C TYR A 270 -1.94 -4.04 -49.12
N LEU A 271 -1.99 -4.07 -47.79
CA LEU A 271 -3.13 -3.57 -47.02
C LEU A 271 -2.98 -2.06 -46.76
N SER A 272 -4.09 -1.34 -46.87
CA SER A 272 -4.15 0.04 -46.36
C SER A 272 -4.05 0.05 -44.82
N GLU A 273 -3.79 1.23 -44.23
CA GLU A 273 -3.68 1.37 -42.77
C GLU A 273 -4.94 0.90 -42.02
N GLU A 274 -6.10 1.01 -42.65
CA GLU A 274 -7.40 0.59 -42.11
C GLU A 274 -7.62 -0.92 -42.21
N GLU A 275 -6.84 -1.61 -43.04
CA GLU A 275 -6.97 -3.04 -43.33
C GLU A 275 -5.89 -3.89 -42.65
N LEU A 276 -4.90 -3.26 -42.00
CA LEU A 276 -3.80 -3.96 -41.33
C LEU A 276 -4.32 -5.08 -40.43
N LEU A 277 -3.84 -6.30 -40.68
CA LEU A 277 -4.16 -7.47 -39.88
C LEU A 277 -3.49 -7.40 -38.52
N ILE A 278 -2.31 -6.76 -38.44
CA ILE A 278 -1.62 -6.49 -37.18
C ILE A 278 -1.11 -5.06 -37.17
N ASN A 279 -1.52 -4.29 -36.16
CA ASN A 279 -0.99 -2.97 -35.84
C ASN A 279 -0.30 -3.02 -34.47
N CYS A 280 0.90 -2.42 -34.36
CA CYS A 280 1.67 -2.38 -33.12
C CYS A 280 1.94 -0.94 -32.70
N THR A 281 1.50 -0.57 -31.50
CA THR A 281 1.70 0.74 -30.88
C THR A 281 2.50 0.59 -29.60
N ARG A 282 3.43 1.51 -29.35
CA ARG A 282 4.26 1.47 -28.14
C ARG A 282 3.67 2.31 -27.02
N PHE A 283 3.80 1.82 -25.80
CA PHE A 283 3.68 2.66 -24.60
C PHE A 283 4.82 3.69 -24.53
N ALA A 284 4.68 4.67 -23.64
CA ALA A 284 5.76 5.58 -23.33
C ALA A 284 6.96 4.82 -22.72
N PRO A 285 8.20 5.21 -23.08
CA PRO A 285 9.39 4.61 -22.47
C PRO A 285 9.39 4.80 -20.95
N ASN A 286 9.85 3.78 -20.23
CA ASN A 286 9.99 3.81 -18.76
C ASN A 286 8.68 4.10 -18.00
N ALA A 287 7.52 3.73 -18.57
CA ALA A 287 6.21 4.00 -18.01
C ALA A 287 5.39 2.69 -17.81
N PRO A 288 5.85 1.76 -16.96
CA PRO A 288 5.15 0.49 -16.72
C PRO A 288 3.72 0.70 -16.21
N GLU A 289 3.40 1.85 -15.62
CA GLU A 289 2.04 2.16 -15.19
C GLU A 289 1.01 2.23 -16.32
N GLN A 290 1.45 2.46 -17.57
CA GLN A 290 0.57 2.43 -18.74
C GLN A 290 0.16 1.00 -19.12
N ASN A 291 0.97 0.00 -18.79
CA ASN A 291 0.66 -1.38 -19.15
C ASN A 291 0.00 -2.10 -17.97
N PRO A 292 -1.31 -2.42 -18.01
CA PRO A 292 -1.97 -3.14 -16.92
C PRO A 292 -1.47 -4.58 -16.76
N VAL A 293 -0.77 -5.14 -17.76
CA VAL A 293 -0.19 -6.49 -17.66
C VAL A 293 0.84 -6.58 -16.52
N GLU A 294 1.54 -5.50 -16.21
CA GLU A 294 2.47 -5.42 -15.07
C GLU A 294 1.78 -5.75 -13.73
N ASP A 295 0.54 -5.29 -13.54
CA ASP A 295 -0.25 -5.60 -12.34
C ASP A 295 -0.76 -7.04 -12.34
N ILE A 296 -1.02 -7.63 -13.51
CA ILE A 296 -1.39 -9.04 -13.65
C ILE A 296 -0.18 -9.91 -13.25
N TRP A 297 1.02 -9.57 -13.71
CA TRP A 297 2.23 -10.26 -13.30
C TRP A 297 2.49 -10.14 -11.80
N LEU A 298 2.32 -8.95 -11.23
CA LEU A 298 2.43 -8.75 -9.79
C LEU A 298 1.43 -9.61 -9.01
N GLN A 299 0.16 -9.65 -9.43
CA GLN A 299 -0.86 -10.51 -8.82
C GLN A 299 -0.49 -11.99 -8.91
N THR A 300 0.00 -12.44 -10.07
CA THR A 300 0.40 -13.84 -10.30
C THR A 300 1.61 -14.24 -9.45
N LYS A 301 2.61 -13.36 -9.31
CA LYS A 301 3.74 -13.59 -8.39
C LYS A 301 3.29 -13.64 -6.93
N ASN A 302 2.45 -12.70 -6.51
CA ASN A 302 1.91 -12.68 -5.15
C ASN A 302 1.07 -13.93 -4.84
N PHE A 303 0.32 -14.43 -5.82
CA PHE A 303 -0.38 -15.71 -5.70
C PHE A 303 0.61 -16.86 -5.45
N SER A 304 1.67 -16.93 -6.26
CA SER A 304 2.73 -17.95 -6.11
C SER A 304 3.40 -17.89 -4.73
N ILE A 305 3.64 -16.68 -4.21
CA ILE A 305 4.14 -16.47 -2.85
C ILE A 305 3.13 -16.95 -1.82
N THR A 306 1.85 -16.62 -1.96
CA THR A 306 0.80 -17.02 -0.99
C THR A 306 0.71 -18.55 -0.87
N PHE A 307 0.91 -19.26 -1.98
CA PHE A 307 0.88 -20.72 -2.05
C PHE A 307 2.28 -21.36 -2.02
N TYR A 308 3.29 -20.69 -1.44
CA TYR A 308 4.67 -21.19 -1.40
C TYR A 308 4.80 -22.60 -0.82
N HIS A 309 3.90 -23.00 0.09
CA HIS A 309 3.89 -24.31 0.74
C HIS A 309 3.60 -25.47 -0.23
N LEU A 310 3.00 -25.19 -1.39
CA LEU A 310 2.76 -26.17 -2.46
C LEU A 310 3.97 -26.29 -3.41
N CYS A 311 4.92 -25.35 -3.37
CA CYS A 311 6.00 -25.19 -4.33
C CYS A 311 7.22 -26.11 -4.05
N SER A 312 7.01 -27.42 -4.09
CA SER A 312 8.05 -28.43 -3.82
C SER A 312 9.15 -28.53 -4.90
N SER A 313 8.91 -27.99 -6.10
CA SER A 313 9.88 -27.94 -7.19
C SER A 313 9.56 -26.79 -8.14
N PHE A 314 10.54 -26.34 -8.93
CA PHE A 314 10.30 -25.28 -9.91
C PHE A 314 9.22 -25.64 -10.94
N LYS A 315 9.08 -26.93 -11.29
CA LYS A 315 7.99 -27.42 -12.14
C LYS A 315 6.61 -27.10 -11.55
N VAL A 316 6.44 -27.27 -10.23
CA VAL A 316 5.19 -26.94 -9.54
C VAL A 316 4.97 -25.43 -9.49
N VAL A 317 6.04 -24.64 -9.27
CA VAL A 317 5.96 -23.17 -9.32
C VAL A 317 5.47 -22.71 -10.70
N LYS A 318 6.08 -23.21 -11.79
CA LYS A 318 5.66 -22.89 -13.17
C LYS A 318 4.21 -23.27 -13.45
N TRP A 319 3.79 -24.45 -12.97
CA TRP A 319 2.42 -24.90 -13.13
C TRP A 319 1.43 -23.98 -12.39
N LEU A 320 1.68 -23.65 -11.12
CA LEU A 320 0.85 -22.73 -10.34
C LEU A 320 0.78 -21.34 -10.97
N PHE A 321 1.92 -20.83 -11.42
CA PHE A 321 2.02 -19.52 -12.07
C PHE A 321 1.16 -19.47 -13.35
N LYS A 322 1.33 -20.45 -14.24
CA LYS A 322 0.53 -20.53 -15.48
C LYS A 322 -0.95 -20.80 -15.18
N PHE A 323 -1.27 -21.64 -14.20
CA PHE A 323 -2.64 -21.94 -13.79
C PHE A 323 -3.41 -20.70 -13.35
N PHE A 324 -2.77 -19.79 -12.60
CA PHE A 324 -3.40 -18.56 -12.13
C PHE A 324 -3.47 -17.46 -13.21
N ALA A 325 -2.60 -17.49 -14.21
CA ALA A 325 -2.53 -16.45 -15.22
C ALA A 325 -3.32 -16.80 -16.49
N ASP A 326 -3.09 -17.98 -17.06
CA ASP A 326 -3.55 -18.33 -18.40
C ASP A 326 -5.06 -18.64 -18.45
N GLY A 327 -5.74 -18.02 -19.41
CA GLY A 327 -7.19 -18.12 -19.61
C GLY A 327 -8.04 -17.48 -18.50
N GLN A 328 -7.42 -16.77 -17.54
CA GLN A 328 -8.15 -16.12 -16.46
C GLN A 328 -8.66 -14.74 -16.88
N ILE A 329 -9.78 -14.33 -16.27
CA ILE A 329 -10.38 -13.01 -16.45
C ILE A 329 -9.92 -12.10 -15.31
N PHE A 330 -9.24 -11.02 -15.63
CA PHE A 330 -8.78 -10.05 -14.63
C PHE A 330 -9.71 -8.84 -14.57
N ASN A 331 -9.94 -8.31 -13.37
CA ASN A 331 -10.75 -7.11 -13.19
C ASN A 331 -10.21 -6.24 -12.05
N PHE A 332 -9.48 -5.18 -12.39
CA PHE A 332 -8.91 -4.23 -11.44
C PHE A 332 -8.93 -2.81 -12.00
N PRO A 333 -8.89 -1.76 -11.15
CA PRO A 333 -9.16 -0.38 -11.56
C PRO A 333 -8.32 0.13 -12.75
N LYS A 334 -7.04 -0.27 -12.85
CA LYS A 334 -6.15 0.19 -13.92
C LYS A 334 -6.61 -0.27 -15.31
N LEU A 335 -7.38 -1.35 -15.44
CA LEU A 335 -7.95 -1.76 -16.73
C LEU A 335 -8.84 -0.69 -17.36
N PHE A 336 -9.42 0.21 -16.56
CA PHE A 336 -10.33 1.25 -17.02
C PHE A 336 -9.61 2.59 -17.28
N GLN A 337 -8.27 2.63 -17.21
CA GLN A 337 -7.51 3.88 -17.28
C GLN A 337 -7.66 4.62 -18.62
N TYR A 338 -7.99 3.91 -19.71
CA TYR A 338 -8.21 4.50 -21.03
C TYR A 338 -9.68 4.76 -21.37
N LYS A 339 -10.61 4.66 -20.39
CA LYS A 339 -12.02 5.14 -20.48
C LYS A 339 -12.92 4.52 -21.59
N ILE A 340 -12.46 3.48 -22.26
CA ILE A 340 -13.21 2.79 -23.34
C ILE A 340 -14.06 1.66 -22.78
N LEU A 341 -13.55 0.97 -21.75
CA LEU A 341 -14.29 -0.08 -21.07
C LEU A 341 -15.35 0.55 -20.16
N PRO A 342 -16.58 0.01 -20.13
CA PRO A 342 -17.60 0.47 -19.20
C PRO A 342 -17.07 0.32 -17.77
N GLN A 343 -17.13 1.38 -16.97
CA GLN A 343 -16.69 1.36 -15.58
C GLN A 343 -17.46 0.28 -14.82
N PRO A 344 -16.83 -0.43 -13.86
CA PRO A 344 -17.52 -1.40 -13.06
C PRO A 344 -18.60 -0.69 -12.23
N THR A 345 -19.83 -1.20 -12.29
CA THR A 345 -20.98 -0.71 -11.51
C THR A 345 -20.80 -0.90 -10.02
#